data_AF-A0A820WKH4-F1
#
_entry.id   AF-A0A820WKH4-F1
#
_cell.length_a   1.000
_cell.length_b   1.000
_cell.length_c   1.000
_cell.angle_alpha   90.00
_cell.angle_beta   90.00
_cell.angle_gamma   90.00
#
_symmetry.space_group_name_H-M   'P 1'
#
loop_
_entity.id
_entity.type
_entity.pdbx_description
1 polymer ?
#
loop_
_entity_poly.entity_id
_entity_poly.type
_entity_poly.pdbx_seq_one_letter_code
_entity_poly.pdbx_strand_id
1 'polypeptide(L)'
;MFGPSIGSLNVLIAGTQRLLWTKSGNLGNRWRYGHVTVRNDDQYQIAFEGVVGSSFQGDIAVDDISLANGPCEEEGSCNFEDGTFCGFYNPKDEDNFDWALNQGGTISFDTGPTVDHTTGTSVGYYAYIESSFPQNHGDKAWLVSEILESPKGACLDFWYHMKGNTTGNMSVYHRVLDAKPTSLWHDYEEIQYTKPKSIC
;
A
#
# COMPACT_ATOMS: atom_id res chain seq x y z
N MET A 1 1.91 17.46 -4.76
CA MET A 1 2.09 18.84 -4.25
C MET A 1 3.58 19.16 -4.21
N PHE A 2 4.08 19.94 -5.16
CA PHE A 2 5.52 20.18 -5.34
C PHE A 2 5.78 21.66 -5.63
N GLY A 3 6.81 22.23 -4.99
CA GLY A 3 7.23 23.63 -5.20
C GLY A 3 7.61 24.36 -3.91
N PRO A 4 8.54 25.33 -3.95
CA PRO A 4 9.17 25.93 -2.77
C PRO A 4 8.23 26.79 -1.92
N SER A 5 7.10 27.21 -2.47
CA SER A 5 6.11 28.03 -1.78
C SER A 5 4.70 27.44 -1.94
N ILE A 6 4.57 26.13 -2.06
CA ILE A 6 3.25 25.51 -2.18
C ILE A 6 2.53 25.60 -0.82
N GLY A 7 1.23 25.90 -0.84
CA GLY A 7 0.43 26.03 0.38
C GLY A 7 0.03 24.66 0.90
N SER A 8 -1.25 24.30 0.72
CA SER A 8 -1.83 23.07 1.26
C SER A 8 -2.84 22.43 0.33
N LEU A 9 -3.04 21.13 0.48
CA LEU A 9 -4.19 20.41 -0.05
C LEU A 9 -5.07 20.00 1.15
N ASN A 10 -6.33 20.40 1.11
CA ASN A 10 -7.31 20.11 2.16
C ASN A 10 -8.45 19.25 1.59
N VAL A 11 -8.96 18.33 2.40
CA VAL A 11 -10.21 17.59 2.14
C VAL A 11 -11.24 18.03 3.16
N LEU A 12 -12.39 18.52 2.69
CA LEU A 12 -13.42 19.16 3.50
C LEU A 12 -14.81 18.57 3.22
N ILE A 13 -15.72 18.69 4.19
CA ILE A 13 -17.16 18.62 3.90
C ILE A 13 -17.60 19.97 3.33
N ALA A 14 -18.06 19.99 2.07
CA ALA A 14 -18.29 21.24 1.32
C ALA A 14 -19.28 22.20 2.02
N GLY A 15 -20.42 21.69 2.50
CA GLY A 15 -21.48 22.52 3.08
C GLY A 15 -21.13 23.18 4.41
N THR A 16 -20.29 22.54 5.23
CA THR A 16 -19.88 23.04 6.56
C THR A 16 -18.46 23.58 6.59
N GLN A 17 -17.71 23.40 5.50
CA GLN A 17 -16.26 23.61 5.42
C GLN A 17 -15.47 22.89 6.52
N ARG A 18 -16.00 21.79 7.07
CA ARG A 18 -15.31 21.02 8.10
C ARG A 18 -14.09 20.33 7.50
N LEU A 19 -12.91 20.68 8.02
CA LEU A 19 -11.64 20.05 7.65
C LEU A 19 -11.57 18.59 8.12
N LEU A 20 -11.31 17.68 7.18
CA LEU A 20 -11.15 16.25 7.43
C LEU A 20 -9.66 15.86 7.38
N TRP A 21 -8.93 16.40 6.41
CA TRP A 21 -7.52 16.08 6.17
C TRP A 21 -6.80 17.27 5.55
N THR A 22 -5.52 17.43 5.88
CA THR A 22 -4.64 18.43 5.26
C THR A 22 -3.22 17.92 5.13
N LYS A 23 -2.56 18.29 4.03
CA LYS A 23 -1.10 18.26 3.90
C LYS A 23 -0.62 19.59 3.38
N SER A 24 0.53 20.05 3.87
CA SER A 24 1.10 21.37 3.56
C SER A 24 2.55 21.26 3.12
N GLY A 25 3.00 22.25 2.34
CA GLY A 25 4.39 22.40 1.93
C GLY A 25 4.84 21.45 0.80
N ASN A 26 6.14 21.52 0.48
CA ASN A 26 6.71 20.74 -0.61
C ASN A 26 6.86 19.27 -0.21
N LEU A 27 6.15 18.38 -0.91
CA LEU A 27 6.18 16.94 -0.64
C LEU A 27 6.97 16.15 -1.69
N GLY A 28 7.70 16.83 -2.58
CA GLY A 28 8.45 16.20 -3.68
C GLY A 28 7.59 15.95 -4.92
N ASN A 29 8.26 15.74 -6.06
CA ASN A 29 7.61 15.53 -7.35
C ASN A 29 7.28 14.04 -7.57
N ARG A 30 6.40 13.49 -6.73
CA ARG A 30 5.89 12.12 -6.83
C ARG A 30 4.42 12.09 -6.41
N TRP A 31 3.66 11.14 -6.95
CA TRP A 31 2.31 10.85 -6.46
C TRP A 31 2.38 10.38 -5.00
N ARG A 32 1.43 10.84 -4.19
CA ARG A 32 1.29 10.45 -2.79
C ARG A 32 -0.12 9.97 -2.58
N TYR A 33 -0.24 8.73 -2.13
CA TYR A 33 -1.50 8.19 -1.68
C TYR A 33 -1.99 9.00 -0.47
N GLY A 34 -3.29 9.20 -0.40
CA GLY A 34 -3.92 9.94 0.68
C GLY A 34 -5.34 9.44 0.86
N HIS A 35 -5.68 9.10 2.10
CA HIS A 35 -7.00 8.64 2.48
C HIS A 35 -7.46 9.33 3.78
N VAL A 36 -8.77 9.39 3.98
CA VAL A 36 -9.33 9.93 5.21
C VAL A 36 -10.70 9.32 5.47
N THR A 37 -10.93 8.89 6.70
CA THR A 37 -12.26 8.41 7.09
C THR A 37 -13.24 9.57 7.15
N VAL A 38 -14.27 9.52 6.32
CA VAL A 38 -15.35 10.53 6.30
C VAL A 38 -16.52 10.05 7.16
N ARG A 39 -16.88 10.81 8.20
CA ARG A 39 -18.04 10.52 9.05
C ARG A 39 -19.07 11.63 8.96
N ASN A 40 -20.26 11.34 8.45
CA ASN A 40 -21.35 12.30 8.35
C ASN A 40 -22.70 11.55 8.41
N ASP A 41 -23.65 12.05 9.20
CA ASP A 41 -24.96 11.39 9.38
C ASP A 41 -25.96 11.75 8.27
N ASP A 42 -25.81 12.94 7.68
CA ASP A 42 -26.66 13.46 6.62
C ASP A 42 -26.03 13.34 5.23
N GLN A 43 -26.77 13.71 4.18
CA GLN A 43 -26.19 13.86 2.84
C GLN A 43 -25.07 14.91 2.83
N TYR A 44 -23.95 14.60 2.17
CA TYR A 44 -22.77 15.46 2.11
C TYR A 44 -22.11 15.45 0.73
N GLN A 45 -21.25 16.44 0.51
CA GLN A 45 -20.33 16.51 -0.63
C GLN A 45 -18.92 16.70 -0.11
N ILE A 46 -17.95 16.04 -0.74
CA ILE A 46 -16.52 16.18 -0.43
C ILE A 46 -15.94 17.25 -1.35
N ALA A 47 -15.15 18.17 -0.80
CA ALA A 47 -14.41 19.17 -1.55
C ALA A 47 -12.90 18.98 -1.34
N PHE A 48 -12.15 19.07 -2.43
CA PHE A 48 -10.69 19.20 -2.41
C PHE A 48 -10.36 20.70 -2.59
N GLU A 49 -9.70 21.29 -1.60
CA GLU A 49 -9.27 22.68 -1.64
C GLU A 49 -7.74 22.72 -1.79
N GLY A 50 -7.28 23.24 -2.94
CA GLY A 50 -5.88 23.54 -3.19
C GLY A 50 -5.57 24.99 -2.81
N VAL A 51 -4.72 25.18 -1.82
CA VAL A 51 -4.23 26.49 -1.38
C VAL A 51 -2.86 26.72 -2.02
N VAL A 52 -2.82 27.65 -2.97
CA VAL A 52 -1.55 28.16 -3.52
C VAL A 52 -0.81 28.93 -2.43
N GLY A 53 0.52 28.87 -2.41
CA GLY A 53 1.29 29.75 -1.51
C GLY A 53 1.79 30.99 -2.24
N SER A 54 2.94 31.51 -1.83
CA SER A 54 3.35 32.88 -2.16
C SER A 54 3.96 33.08 -3.56
N SER A 55 4.01 32.04 -4.41
CA SER A 55 4.56 32.13 -5.77
C SER A 55 3.91 31.11 -6.72
N PHE A 56 4.20 31.25 -8.02
CA PHE A 56 3.75 30.36 -9.09
C PHE A 56 4.61 29.09 -9.25
N GLN A 57 5.64 28.90 -8.43
CA GLN A 57 6.62 27.81 -8.62
C GLN A 57 6.16 26.46 -8.03
N GLY A 58 4.86 26.27 -7.83
CA GLY A 58 4.36 25.00 -7.33
C GLY A 58 2.90 24.73 -7.67
N ASP A 59 2.60 23.44 -7.83
CA ASP A 59 1.30 22.94 -8.28
C ASP A 59 0.78 21.82 -7.38
N ILE A 60 -0.55 21.65 -7.42
CA ILE A 60 -1.30 20.60 -6.73
C ILE A 60 -2.12 19.85 -7.78
N ALA A 61 -2.00 18.54 -7.81
CA ALA A 61 -2.79 17.66 -8.67
C ALA A 61 -3.34 16.49 -7.84
N VAL A 62 -4.52 16.01 -8.22
CA VAL A 62 -5.21 14.84 -7.65
C VAL A 62 -5.65 13.93 -8.80
N ASP A 63 -5.63 12.64 -8.58
CA ASP A 63 -6.07 11.61 -9.52
C ASP A 63 -6.68 10.42 -8.75
N ASP A 64 -7.37 9.50 -9.44
CA ASP A 64 -7.88 8.23 -8.90
C ASP A 64 -8.75 8.36 -7.62
N ILE A 65 -9.74 9.26 -7.65
CA ILE A 65 -10.65 9.49 -6.51
C ILE A 65 -11.67 8.34 -6.39
N SER A 66 -11.72 7.70 -5.23
CA SER A 66 -12.71 6.68 -4.88
C SER A 66 -13.33 6.94 -3.51
N LEU A 67 -14.53 6.40 -3.28
CA LEU A 67 -15.22 6.44 -2.00
C LEU A 67 -15.73 5.03 -1.68
N ALA A 68 -15.24 4.46 -0.58
CA ALA A 68 -15.65 3.16 -0.08
C ALA A 68 -16.47 3.31 1.21
N ASN A 69 -17.26 2.28 1.51
CA ASN A 69 -18.01 2.22 2.78
C ASN A 69 -17.07 1.77 3.90
N GLY A 70 -17.21 2.37 5.08
CA GLY A 70 -16.42 2.04 6.26
C GLY A 70 -15.27 3.01 6.52
N PRO A 71 -14.52 2.81 7.62
CA PRO A 71 -13.31 3.57 7.89
C PRO A 71 -12.18 3.16 6.93
N CYS A 72 -11.24 4.08 6.70
CA CYS A 72 -9.97 3.74 6.08
C CYS A 72 -9.14 2.84 7.01
N GLU A 73 -8.38 1.92 6.43
CA GLU A 73 -7.28 1.25 7.14
C GLU A 73 -6.23 2.26 7.60
N GLU A 74 -5.46 1.93 8.64
CA GLU A 74 -4.35 2.77 9.12
C GLU A 74 -3.21 2.83 8.07
N GLU A 75 -2.50 3.96 7.99
CA GLU A 75 -1.38 4.13 7.04
C GLU A 75 -0.36 2.97 7.20
N GLY A 76 0.04 2.38 6.07
CA GLY A 76 0.96 1.24 6.05
C GLY A 76 0.38 -0.11 6.51
N SER A 77 -0.91 -0.18 6.83
CA SER A 77 -1.62 -1.42 7.14
C SER A 77 -2.54 -1.84 5.98
N CYS A 78 -2.63 -3.14 5.74
CA CYS A 78 -3.57 -3.67 4.74
C CYS A 78 -3.91 -5.13 5.04
N ASN A 79 -5.20 -5.43 5.16
CA ASN A 79 -5.72 -6.80 5.25
C ASN A 79 -6.29 -7.31 3.91
N PHE A 80 -6.34 -6.46 2.89
CA PHE A 80 -6.81 -6.73 1.52
C PHE A 80 -8.31 -7.06 1.36
N GLU A 81 -9.11 -7.04 2.43
CA GLU A 81 -10.49 -7.54 2.43
C GLU A 81 -11.47 -6.68 1.61
N ASP A 82 -11.10 -5.45 1.27
CA ASP A 82 -11.85 -4.59 0.35
C ASP A 82 -11.55 -4.87 -1.13
N GLY A 83 -10.69 -5.85 -1.43
CA GLY A 83 -10.27 -6.20 -2.78
C GLY A 83 -9.28 -5.19 -3.38
N THR A 84 -8.57 -4.42 -2.55
CA THR A 84 -7.55 -3.46 -2.98
C THR A 84 -6.20 -3.72 -2.30
N PHE A 85 -5.15 -3.04 -2.77
CA PHE A 85 -3.85 -3.03 -2.11
C PHE A 85 -3.73 -1.96 -1.02
N CYS A 86 -4.83 -1.33 -0.59
CA CYS A 86 -4.83 -0.20 0.32
C CYS A 86 -3.86 0.91 -0.18
N GLY A 87 -2.93 1.35 0.66
CA GLY A 87 -1.85 2.28 0.28
C GLY A 87 -0.65 1.64 -0.43
N PHE A 88 -0.66 0.33 -0.71
CA PHE A 88 0.42 -0.36 -1.42
C PHE A 88 0.19 -0.34 -2.93
N TYR A 89 1.28 -0.43 -3.71
CA TYR A 89 1.24 -0.44 -5.17
C TYR A 89 2.35 -1.28 -5.79
N ASN A 90 2.08 -1.78 -7.01
CA ASN A 90 3.10 -2.38 -7.87
C ASN A 90 3.86 -1.26 -8.60
N PRO A 91 5.18 -1.13 -8.44
CA PRO A 91 5.95 -0.08 -9.10
C PRO A 91 6.11 -0.38 -10.59
N LYS A 92 5.90 0.61 -11.45
CA LYS A 92 6.07 0.44 -12.90
C LYS A 92 7.55 0.45 -13.28
N ASP A 93 7.95 -0.53 -14.09
CA ASP A 93 9.29 -0.63 -14.68
C ASP A 93 10.45 -0.75 -13.68
N GLU A 94 10.17 -1.14 -12.42
CA GLU A 94 11.20 -1.35 -11.37
C GLU A 94 11.52 -2.83 -11.10
N ASP A 95 10.66 -3.75 -11.55
CA ASP A 95 10.75 -5.20 -11.30
C ASP A 95 10.36 -6.03 -12.54
N ASN A 96 10.14 -7.35 -12.38
CA ASN A 96 9.90 -8.27 -13.48
C ASN A 96 8.42 -8.61 -13.70
N PHE A 97 7.63 -8.61 -12.63
CA PHE A 97 6.20 -8.93 -12.67
C PHE A 97 5.51 -8.41 -11.40
N ASP A 98 4.18 -8.41 -11.39
CA ASP A 98 3.38 -7.76 -10.35
C ASP A 98 2.80 -8.74 -9.32
N TRP A 99 2.60 -8.24 -8.10
CA TRP A 99 1.73 -8.87 -7.11
C TRP A 99 0.28 -8.77 -7.55
N ALA A 100 -0.49 -9.82 -7.26
CA ALA A 100 -1.92 -9.87 -7.49
C ALA A 100 -2.68 -10.16 -6.19
N LEU A 101 -3.97 -9.85 -6.16
CA LEU A 101 -4.87 -10.31 -5.11
C LEU A 101 -5.49 -11.65 -5.50
N ASN A 102 -5.60 -12.57 -4.54
CA ASN A 102 -6.30 -13.84 -4.74
C ASN A 102 -7.25 -14.15 -3.59
N GLN A 103 -8.17 -15.07 -3.86
CA GLN A 103 -9.07 -15.69 -2.88
C GLN A 103 -8.94 -17.21 -2.98
N GLY A 104 -9.00 -17.90 -1.85
CA GLY A 104 -8.90 -19.35 -1.82
C GLY A 104 -7.52 -19.87 -2.22
N GLY A 105 -7.46 -21.05 -2.83
CA GLY A 105 -6.21 -21.69 -3.28
C GLY A 105 -5.54 -20.95 -4.45
N THR A 106 -4.22 -21.05 -4.55
CA THR A 106 -3.49 -20.61 -5.76
C THR A 106 -3.79 -21.51 -6.95
N ILE A 107 -3.52 -21.02 -8.16
CA ILE A 107 -3.78 -21.75 -9.42
C ILE A 107 -2.88 -22.99 -9.54
N SER A 108 -1.63 -22.87 -9.12
CA SER A 108 -0.65 -23.95 -9.13
C SER A 108 -1.00 -25.06 -8.13
N PHE A 109 -0.73 -26.32 -8.52
CA PHE A 109 -1.02 -27.49 -7.69
C PHE A 109 -0.09 -27.57 -6.48
N ASP A 110 -0.67 -27.81 -5.30
CA ASP A 110 0.05 -27.97 -4.02
C ASP A 110 0.91 -26.76 -3.61
N THR A 111 0.50 -25.56 -3.99
CA THR A 111 1.17 -24.29 -3.64
C THR A 111 0.27 -23.36 -2.84
N GLY A 112 0.88 -22.36 -2.21
CA GLY A 112 0.18 -21.25 -1.55
C GLY A 112 -0.76 -21.66 -0.41
N PRO A 113 -1.48 -20.69 0.17
CA PRO A 113 -2.52 -20.97 1.15
C PRO A 113 -3.83 -21.40 0.46
N THR A 114 -4.69 -22.13 1.16
CA THR A 114 -6.05 -22.47 0.66
C THR A 114 -7.11 -21.45 1.06
N VAL A 115 -6.81 -20.58 2.02
CA VAL A 115 -7.68 -19.57 2.60
C VAL A 115 -6.85 -18.34 3.00
N ASP A 116 -7.46 -17.17 2.99
CA ASP A 116 -6.85 -15.97 3.58
C ASP A 116 -6.70 -16.14 5.12
N HIS A 117 -5.66 -15.50 5.67
CA HIS A 117 -5.36 -15.52 7.10
C HIS A 117 -6.32 -14.65 7.92
N THR A 118 -6.74 -13.50 7.41
CA THR A 118 -7.56 -12.52 8.16
C THR A 118 -8.92 -13.10 8.54
N THR A 119 -9.60 -13.71 7.58
CA THR A 119 -10.94 -14.29 7.74
C THR A 119 -10.90 -15.79 8.04
N GLY A 120 -9.81 -16.47 7.69
CA GLY A 120 -9.72 -17.94 7.73
C GLY A 120 -10.63 -18.61 6.69
N THR A 121 -11.05 -17.89 5.64
CA THR A 121 -11.99 -18.37 4.63
C THR A 121 -11.44 -18.30 3.22
N SER A 122 -12.04 -19.06 2.29
CA SER A 122 -11.67 -19.03 0.88
C SER A 122 -12.20 -17.80 0.13
N VAL A 123 -12.91 -16.89 0.79
CA VAL A 123 -13.45 -15.65 0.22
C VAL A 123 -12.70 -14.41 0.70
N GLY A 124 -11.85 -14.52 1.73
CA GLY A 124 -10.95 -13.44 2.11
C GLY A 124 -9.83 -13.28 1.08
N TYR A 125 -9.24 -12.09 1.06
CA TYR A 125 -8.24 -11.70 0.08
C TYR A 125 -6.83 -11.72 0.67
N TYR A 126 -5.86 -12.10 -0.16
CA TYR A 126 -4.45 -11.95 0.18
C TYR A 126 -3.64 -11.55 -1.05
N ALA A 127 -2.55 -10.82 -0.83
CA ALA A 127 -1.58 -10.52 -1.86
C ALA A 127 -0.69 -11.74 -2.13
N TYR A 128 -0.48 -12.10 -3.39
CA TYR A 128 0.35 -13.22 -3.79
C TYR A 128 1.12 -12.96 -5.09
N ILE A 129 2.12 -13.80 -5.32
CA ILE A 129 2.83 -13.93 -6.58
C ILE A 129 2.61 -15.33 -7.16
N GLU A 130 2.35 -15.41 -8.47
CA GLU A 130 2.39 -16.69 -9.19
C GLU A 130 3.81 -16.91 -9.71
N SER A 131 4.45 -17.98 -9.25
CA SER A 131 5.86 -18.29 -9.58
C SER A 131 6.02 -19.22 -10.78
N SER A 132 4.91 -19.80 -11.26
CA SER A 132 4.91 -20.67 -12.44
C SER A 132 5.06 -19.87 -13.74
N PHE A 133 4.85 -20.51 -14.90
CA PHE A 133 4.99 -19.84 -16.18
C PHE A 133 4.11 -18.58 -16.28
N PRO A 134 4.62 -17.43 -16.78
CA PRO A 134 5.85 -17.24 -17.56
C PRO A 134 7.11 -16.83 -16.77
N GLN A 135 7.08 -16.86 -15.44
CA GLN A 135 8.20 -16.43 -14.60
C GLN A 135 9.43 -17.34 -14.77
N ASN A 136 10.61 -16.73 -14.68
CA ASN A 136 11.92 -17.39 -14.72
C ASN A 136 12.62 -17.33 -13.36
N HIS A 137 13.58 -18.24 -13.16
CA HIS A 137 14.39 -18.24 -11.94
C HIS A 137 15.14 -16.91 -11.77
N GLY A 138 14.85 -16.21 -10.67
CA GLY A 138 15.46 -14.93 -10.33
C GLY A 138 14.60 -13.71 -10.66
N ASP A 139 13.44 -13.89 -11.30
CA ASP A 139 12.44 -12.84 -11.47
C ASP A 139 11.95 -12.35 -10.10
N LYS A 140 11.67 -11.06 -10.00
CA LYS A 140 11.25 -10.38 -8.77
C LYS A 140 10.00 -9.56 -9.00
N ALA A 141 9.20 -9.44 -7.94
CA ALA A 141 8.05 -8.56 -7.85
C ALA A 141 8.15 -7.74 -6.56
N TRP A 142 7.88 -6.44 -6.63
CA TRP A 142 7.89 -5.52 -5.51
C TRP A 142 6.46 -5.08 -5.21
N LEU A 143 6.05 -5.18 -3.95
CA LEU A 143 4.86 -4.50 -3.44
C LEU A 143 5.34 -3.37 -2.53
N VAL A 144 5.10 -2.14 -2.94
CA VAL A 144 5.69 -0.95 -2.30
C VAL A 144 4.60 -0.22 -1.53
N SER A 145 4.85 0.10 -0.26
CA SER A 145 3.92 0.90 0.53
C SER A 145 3.84 2.35 0.03
N GLU A 146 2.82 3.06 0.47
CA GLU A 146 2.83 4.52 0.49
C GLU A 146 4.03 5.07 1.26
N ILE A 147 4.26 6.38 1.14
CA ILE A 147 5.33 7.06 1.89
C ILE A 147 4.86 7.25 3.34
N LEU A 148 5.42 6.44 4.24
CA LEU A 148 5.12 6.48 5.66
C LEU A 148 6.02 7.47 6.41
N GLU A 149 5.45 8.26 7.30
CA GLU A 149 6.17 9.20 8.16
C GLU A 149 6.26 8.63 9.59
N SER A 150 7.42 8.06 9.98
CA SER A 150 7.63 7.54 11.33
C SER A 150 8.76 8.28 12.06
N PRO A 151 8.47 9.40 12.76
CA PRO A 151 9.49 10.19 13.45
C PRO A 151 10.05 9.51 14.72
N LYS A 152 9.48 8.40 15.18
CA LYS A 152 9.86 7.71 16.43
C LYS A 152 10.26 6.24 16.27
N GLY A 153 10.35 5.76 15.02
CA GLY A 153 10.46 4.33 14.73
C GLY A 153 9.08 3.65 14.73
N ALA A 154 9.00 2.51 14.04
CA ALA A 154 7.78 1.72 13.90
C ALA A 154 8.15 0.23 13.86
N CYS A 155 7.17 -0.62 14.16
CA CYS A 155 7.26 -2.06 13.97
C CYS A 155 6.40 -2.44 12.77
N LEU A 156 6.94 -3.27 11.89
CA LEU A 156 6.19 -3.92 10.83
C LEU A 156 5.85 -5.35 11.25
N ASP A 157 4.55 -5.64 11.37
CA ASP A 157 4.02 -6.96 11.69
C ASP A 157 3.23 -7.50 10.49
N PHE A 158 3.54 -8.72 10.06
CA PHE A 158 2.86 -9.35 8.92
C PHE A 158 2.85 -10.87 9.03
N TRP A 159 1.93 -11.49 8.30
CA TRP A 159 1.85 -12.94 8.11
C TRP A 159 2.30 -13.29 6.70
N TYR A 160 3.01 -14.41 6.55
CA TYR A 160 3.48 -14.87 5.25
C TYR A 160 3.34 -16.39 5.11
N HIS A 161 3.17 -16.83 3.86
CA HIS A 161 2.98 -18.23 3.50
C HIS A 161 3.80 -18.56 2.24
N MET A 162 4.71 -19.52 2.33
CA MET A 162 5.73 -19.79 1.32
C MET A 162 5.77 -21.29 1.00
N LYS A 163 4.68 -21.84 0.46
CA LYS A 163 4.56 -23.27 0.12
C LYS A 163 4.68 -23.48 -1.39
N GLY A 164 5.57 -24.37 -1.80
CA GLY A 164 5.82 -24.71 -3.20
C GLY A 164 7.29 -25.00 -3.51
N ASN A 165 7.54 -25.94 -4.42
CA ASN A 165 8.91 -26.37 -4.76
C ASN A 165 9.74 -25.29 -5.48
N THR A 166 9.08 -24.29 -6.06
CA THR A 166 9.70 -23.14 -6.73
C THR A 166 9.66 -21.89 -5.87
N THR A 167 9.27 -22.01 -4.59
CA THR A 167 9.24 -20.86 -3.70
C THR A 167 10.64 -20.30 -3.54
N GLY A 168 10.83 -19.09 -4.05
CA GLY A 168 12.08 -18.35 -3.96
C GLY A 168 12.30 -17.77 -2.58
N ASN A 169 12.76 -16.52 -2.50
CA ASN A 169 12.92 -15.82 -1.23
C ASN A 169 11.86 -14.72 -1.06
N MET A 170 11.52 -14.44 0.19
CA MET A 170 10.80 -13.22 0.58
C MET A 170 11.80 -12.30 1.27
N SER A 171 11.75 -11.01 0.96
CA SER A 171 12.65 -10.03 1.57
C SER A 171 11.91 -8.72 1.82
N VAL A 172 12.17 -8.11 2.98
CA VAL A 172 11.64 -6.81 3.35
C VAL A 172 12.77 -5.79 3.32
N TYR A 173 12.52 -4.66 2.68
CA TYR A 173 13.49 -3.57 2.55
C TYR A 173 12.89 -2.27 3.06
N HIS A 174 13.73 -1.44 3.66
CA HIS A 174 13.44 -0.03 3.87
C HIS A 174 14.08 0.78 2.76
N ARG A 175 13.29 1.63 2.10
CA ARG A 175 13.73 2.56 1.07
C ARG A 175 13.53 4.00 1.53
N VAL A 176 14.63 4.69 1.85
CA VAL A 176 14.61 6.16 1.93
C VAL A 176 14.60 6.71 0.51
N LEU A 177 13.84 7.78 0.27
CA LEU A 177 13.82 8.45 -1.04
C LEU A 177 15.24 8.79 -1.48
N ASP A 178 15.57 8.46 -2.73
CA ASP A 178 16.87 8.71 -3.37
C ASP A 178 18.08 7.98 -2.74
N ALA A 179 17.82 7.01 -1.84
CA ALA A 179 18.82 6.11 -1.29
C ALA A 179 18.65 4.68 -1.82
N LYS A 180 19.73 3.89 -1.73
CA LYS A 180 19.65 2.45 -2.01
C LYS A 180 18.78 1.76 -0.95
N PRO A 181 17.90 0.81 -1.35
CA PRO A 181 17.14 0.01 -0.39
C PRO A 181 18.06 -0.72 0.60
N THR A 182 17.70 -0.69 1.87
CA THR A 182 18.38 -1.43 2.94
C THR A 182 17.55 -2.66 3.29
N SER A 183 18.15 -3.85 3.25
CA SER A 183 17.47 -5.08 3.65
C SER A 183 17.24 -5.08 5.16
N LEU A 184 16.00 -5.35 5.57
CA LEU A 184 15.63 -5.50 6.98
C LEU A 184 15.52 -6.97 7.37
N TRP A 185 15.01 -7.80 6.46
CA TRP A 185 14.81 -9.22 6.70
C TRP A 185 14.65 -9.98 5.37
N HIS A 186 14.93 -11.28 5.43
CA HIS A 186 14.66 -12.21 4.35
C HIS A 186 14.48 -13.64 4.88
N ASP A 187 13.74 -14.45 4.12
CA ASP A 187 13.55 -15.89 4.34
C ASP A 187 13.70 -16.64 3.03
N TYR A 188 14.22 -17.87 3.12
CA TYR A 188 14.49 -18.77 2.01
C TYR A 188 13.82 -20.13 2.19
N GLU A 189 13.18 -20.37 3.34
CA GLU A 189 12.60 -21.67 3.64
C GLU A 189 11.22 -21.83 3.02
N GLU A 190 10.98 -23.02 2.46
CA GLU A 190 9.62 -23.46 2.20
C GLU A 190 8.89 -23.63 3.53
N ILE A 191 7.72 -23.02 3.62
CA ILE A 191 6.93 -22.93 4.83
C ILE A 191 5.57 -23.55 4.56
N GLN A 192 5.33 -24.70 5.19
CA GLN A 192 4.11 -25.49 5.04
C GLN A 192 2.88 -24.89 5.74
N TYR A 193 3.05 -23.81 6.52
CA TYR A 193 2.01 -23.18 7.33
C TYR A 193 2.28 -21.70 7.56
N THR A 194 1.26 -20.85 7.65
CA THR A 194 1.43 -19.39 7.83
C THR A 194 2.30 -19.06 9.06
N LYS A 195 3.31 -18.20 8.89
CA LYS A 195 4.19 -17.72 9.96
C LYS A 195 3.99 -16.22 10.22
N PRO A 196 4.02 -15.77 11.49
CA PRO A 196 4.07 -14.35 11.81
C PRO A 196 5.51 -13.83 11.73
N LYS A 197 5.68 -12.56 11.37
CA LYS A 197 6.95 -11.85 11.41
C LYS A 197 6.78 -10.42 11.91
N SER A 198 7.64 -10.05 12.86
CA SER A 198 7.78 -8.69 13.37
C SER A 198 9.17 -8.15 13.04
N ILE A 199 9.26 -6.88 12.63
CA ILE A 199 10.50 -6.15 12.35
C ILE A 199 10.41 -4.78 13.02
N CYS A 200 11.28 -4.57 14.02
CA CYS A 200 11.57 -3.31 14.69
C CYS A 200 13.11 -3.26 14.87
#